data_AF-A0A165FJX6-F1
#
_entry.id   AF-A0A165FJX6-F1
#
_cell.length_a   1.000
_cell.length_b   1.000
_cell.length_c   1.000
_cell.angle_alpha   90.00
_cell.angle_beta   90.00
_cell.angle_gamma   90.00
#
_symmetry.space_group_name_H-M   'P 1'
#
loop_
_entity.id
_entity.type
_entity.pdbx_description
1 polymer ?
#
loop_
_entity_poly.entity_id
_entity_poly.type
_entity_poly.pdbx_seq_one_letter_code
_entity_poly.pdbx_strand_id
1 'polypeptide(L)'
;MSKGKAPVTQAVRVLREHKVEYTEHLYDYEDKGGTRVSSRALGVPEHCVIKTLVMQDEHKRPLIVLMHGDREVGVGLLARQIGVKRVEPCDPKTADRHSGYQVGGTSPFGTKAAMPVYMEASIAQLPRLYINGGKRGFLVGLAPADVVAILAPTPVNVAV
;
A
#
# COMPACT_ATOMS: atom_id res chain seq x y z
N MET A 1 -13.75 -0.03 24.78
CA MET A 1 -13.72 -0.10 23.31
C MET A 1 -13.69 -1.57 22.92
N SER A 2 -14.83 -2.15 22.50
CA SER A 2 -14.81 -3.55 22.04
C SER A 2 -13.89 -3.62 20.82
N LYS A 3 -12.82 -4.42 20.90
CA LYS A 3 -11.99 -4.71 19.74
C LYS A 3 -12.87 -5.49 18.76
N GLY A 4 -13.43 -4.79 17.77
CA GLY A 4 -14.17 -5.43 16.69
C GLY A 4 -13.33 -6.55 16.07
N LYS A 5 -13.97 -7.61 15.60
CA LYS A 5 -13.27 -8.68 14.89
C LYS A 5 -12.68 -8.12 13.59
N ALA A 6 -11.38 -8.30 13.37
CA ALA A 6 -10.75 -7.85 12.14
C ALA A 6 -11.39 -8.53 10.91
N PRO A 7 -11.56 -7.80 9.79
CA PRO A 7 -12.17 -8.35 8.59
C PRO A 7 -11.25 -9.38 7.92
N VAL A 8 -11.83 -10.45 7.37
CA VAL A 8 -11.09 -11.41 6.53
C VAL A 8 -11.19 -10.95 5.07
N THR A 9 -10.34 -10.00 4.72
CA THR A 9 -10.22 -9.45 3.36
C THR A 9 -9.43 -10.39 2.44
N GLN A 10 -9.38 -10.09 1.14
CA GLN A 10 -8.54 -10.83 0.20
C GLN A 10 -7.05 -10.70 0.55
N ALA A 11 -6.61 -9.53 1.06
CA ALA A 11 -5.25 -9.33 1.55
C ALA A 11 -4.92 -10.28 2.70
N VAL A 12 -5.81 -10.39 3.69
CA VAL A 12 -5.65 -11.32 4.82
C VAL A 12 -5.58 -12.77 4.36
N ARG A 13 -6.36 -13.15 3.33
CA ARG A 13 -6.30 -14.50 2.74
C ARG A 13 -4.93 -14.78 2.13
N VAL A 14 -4.38 -13.84 1.35
CA VAL A 14 -3.04 -13.96 0.75
C VAL A 14 -1.96 -14.09 1.82
N LEU A 15 -2.00 -13.26 2.87
CA LEU A 15 -1.03 -13.33 3.96
C LEU A 15 -1.08 -14.69 4.69
N ARG A 16 -2.27 -15.23 4.94
CA ARG A 16 -2.45 -16.55 5.55
C ARG A 16 -1.98 -17.69 4.66
N GLU A 17 -2.25 -17.62 3.36
CA GLU A 17 -1.80 -18.61 2.38
C GLU A 17 -0.27 -18.70 2.33
N HIS A 18 0.41 -17.54 2.41
CA HIS A 18 1.87 -17.44 2.47
C HIS A 18 2.44 -17.66 3.88
N LYS A 19 1.59 -17.95 4.88
CA LYS A 19 1.97 -18.16 6.29
C LYS A 19 2.79 -17.00 6.87
N VAL A 20 2.48 -15.77 6.46
CA VAL A 20 3.13 -14.57 6.98
C VAL A 20 2.66 -14.28 8.40
N GLU A 21 3.60 -13.94 9.27
CA GLU A 21 3.28 -13.38 10.58
C GLU A 21 2.89 -11.90 10.45
N TYR A 22 1.67 -11.56 10.85
CA TYR A 22 1.19 -10.19 10.82
C TYR A 22 0.34 -9.87 12.05
N THR A 23 0.21 -8.58 12.34
CA THR A 23 -0.64 -8.04 13.40
C THR A 23 -1.80 -7.26 12.79
N GLU A 24 -2.97 -7.30 13.42
CA GLU A 24 -4.20 -6.66 12.92
C GLU A 24 -4.49 -5.38 13.71
N HIS A 25 -4.69 -4.26 13.00
CA HIS A 25 -4.89 -2.93 13.61
C HIS A 25 -6.13 -2.25 13.05
N LEU A 26 -7.17 -2.17 13.88
CA LEU A 26 -8.38 -1.42 13.57
C LEU A 26 -8.27 0.01 14.10
N TYR A 27 -8.74 0.96 13.30
CA TYR A 27 -8.81 2.37 13.67
C TYR A 27 -10.03 3.03 13.02
N ASP A 28 -10.49 4.13 13.60
CA ASP A 28 -11.60 4.89 13.05
C ASP A 28 -11.15 5.61 11.77
N TYR A 29 -11.77 5.25 10.64
CA TYR A 29 -11.46 5.88 9.37
C TYR A 29 -12.05 7.29 9.29
N GLU A 30 -11.21 8.26 8.95
CA GLU A 30 -11.62 9.64 8.68
C GLU A 30 -11.46 9.93 7.18
N ASP A 31 -12.50 10.48 6.55
CA ASP A 31 -12.41 10.88 5.14
C ASP A 31 -11.35 11.97 4.96
N LYS A 32 -10.49 11.82 3.95
CA LYS A 32 -9.32 12.69 3.68
C LYS A 32 -8.31 12.79 4.83
N GLY A 33 -8.37 11.91 5.83
CA GLY A 33 -7.42 11.89 6.95
C GLY A 33 -6.02 11.38 6.59
N GLY A 34 -5.92 10.55 5.55
CA GLY A 34 -4.65 9.99 5.09
C GLY A 34 -3.95 9.11 6.13
N THR A 35 -2.64 8.99 6.01
CA THR A 35 -1.81 8.12 6.88
C THR A 35 -1.61 8.67 8.29
N ARG A 36 -1.78 9.98 8.49
CA ARG A 36 -1.71 10.64 9.81
C ARG A 36 -2.71 10.07 10.82
N VAL A 37 -3.92 9.73 10.37
CA VAL A 37 -4.96 9.19 11.24
C VAL A 37 -4.59 7.81 11.76
N SER A 38 -4.15 6.91 10.89
CA SER A 38 -3.65 5.60 11.31
C SER A 38 -2.37 5.69 12.14
N SER A 39 -1.44 6.58 11.79
CA SER A 39 -0.21 6.79 12.55
C SER A 39 -0.53 7.21 13.99
N ARG A 40 -1.41 8.19 14.18
CA ARG A 40 -1.88 8.64 15.49
C ARG A 40 -2.62 7.54 16.26
N ALA A 41 -3.53 6.82 15.60
CA ALA A 41 -4.32 5.78 16.24
C ALA A 41 -3.49 4.59 16.73
N LEU A 42 -2.43 4.23 15.98
CA LEU A 42 -1.55 3.11 16.32
C LEU A 42 -0.36 3.54 17.20
N GLY A 43 -0.10 4.84 17.33
CA GLY A 43 1.07 5.36 18.05
C GLY A 43 2.40 5.06 17.36
N VAL A 44 2.41 5.03 16.02
CA VAL A 44 3.59 4.67 15.20
C VAL A 44 4.01 5.83 14.30
N PRO A 45 5.30 5.97 13.95
CA PRO A 45 5.73 6.98 13.00
C PRO A 45 4.98 6.86 11.67
N GLU A 46 4.52 7.98 11.11
CA GLU A 46 3.82 7.99 9.82
C GLU A 46 4.68 7.40 8.69
N HIS A 47 6.01 7.54 8.81
CA HIS A 47 6.99 6.91 7.93
C HIS A 47 6.88 5.38 7.87
N CYS A 48 6.46 4.73 8.96
CA CYS A 48 6.25 3.27 9.00
C CYS A 48 4.89 2.85 8.43
N VAL A 49 3.99 3.80 8.16
CA VAL A 49 2.69 3.54 7.52
C VAL A 49 2.88 3.65 6.01
N ILE A 50 2.64 2.58 5.27
CA ILE A 50 2.90 2.51 3.83
C ILE A 50 1.62 2.72 3.04
N LYS A 51 1.65 3.71 2.14
CA LYS A 51 0.60 3.97 1.15
C LYS A 51 0.73 2.97 0.01
N THR A 52 -0.40 2.44 -0.41
CA THR A 52 -0.53 1.67 -1.66
C THR A 52 -1.24 2.55 -2.68
N LEU A 53 -0.50 3.03 -3.66
CA LEU A 53 -1.02 3.93 -4.69
C LEU A 53 -1.20 3.15 -5.99
N VAL A 54 -2.41 3.20 -6.56
CA VAL A 54 -2.65 2.68 -7.91
C VAL A 54 -2.45 3.81 -8.91
N MET A 55 -1.46 3.65 -9.78
CA MET A 55 -1.07 4.62 -10.78
C MET A 55 -1.17 3.99 -12.17
N GLN A 56 -0.97 4.81 -13.21
CA GLN A 56 -0.93 4.36 -14.59
C GLN A 56 0.10 5.15 -15.40
N ASP A 57 0.61 4.54 -16.46
CA ASP A 57 1.46 5.23 -17.42
C ASP A 57 0.65 5.99 -18.50
N GLU A 58 1.35 6.60 -19.47
CA GLU A 58 0.71 7.30 -20.60
C GLU A 58 -0.20 6.41 -21.47
N HIS A 59 -0.04 5.09 -21.39
CA HIS A 59 -0.83 4.09 -22.12
C HIS A 59 -1.95 3.49 -21.25
N LYS A 60 -2.22 4.06 -20.07
CA LYS A 60 -3.21 3.59 -19.10
C LYS A 60 -2.93 2.17 -18.58
N ARG A 61 -1.67 1.72 -18.64
CA ARG A 61 -1.25 0.45 -18.03
C ARG A 61 -1.12 0.66 -16.52
N PRO A 62 -1.86 -0.10 -15.69
CA PRO A 62 -1.89 0.13 -14.25
C PRO A 62 -0.63 -0.43 -13.57
N LEU A 63 -0.20 0.24 -12.51
CA LEU A 63 0.92 -0.14 -11.65
C LEU A 63 0.65 0.24 -10.20
N ILE A 64 1.31 -0.43 -9.25
CA ILE A 64 1.27 -0.09 -7.83
C ILE A 64 2.57 0.60 -7.43
N VAL A 65 2.48 1.63 -6.60
CA VAL A 65 3.62 2.22 -5.90
C VAL A 65 3.41 2.14 -4.39
N LEU A 66 4.37 1.54 -3.69
CA LEU A 66 4.46 1.53 -2.24
C LEU A 66 5.35 2.69 -1.80
N MET A 67 4.81 3.58 -0.97
CA MET A 67 5.48 4.80 -0.51
C MET A 67 5.24 5.03 0.98
N HIS A 68 6.22 5.60 1.67
CA HIS A 68 6.05 6.03 3.06
C HIS A 68 4.89 7.02 3.22
N GLY A 69 4.19 6.97 4.35
CA GLY A 69 3.00 7.79 4.61
C GLY A 69 3.31 9.28 4.56
N ASP A 70 4.47 9.65 5.08
CA ASP A 70 5.00 11.01 5.19
C ASP A 70 5.74 11.51 3.94
N ARG A 71 5.79 10.71 2.86
CA ARG A 71 6.47 11.05 1.59
C ARG A 71 5.53 11.02 0.41
N GLU A 72 5.85 11.76 -0.65
CA GLU A 72 5.12 11.68 -1.92
C GLU A 72 5.92 10.93 -2.99
N VAL A 73 5.23 10.50 -4.04
CA VAL A 73 5.88 9.88 -5.19
C VAL A 73 6.27 10.97 -6.19
N GLY A 74 7.56 11.15 -6.40
CA GLY A 74 8.09 11.94 -7.51
C GLY A 74 7.76 11.27 -8.84
N VAL A 75 6.59 11.54 -9.42
CA VAL A 75 6.09 10.86 -10.63
C VAL A 75 7.02 10.97 -11.84
N GLY A 76 7.77 12.07 -11.96
CA GLY A 76 8.79 12.23 -13.01
C GLY A 76 10.02 11.34 -12.77
N LEU A 77 10.44 11.16 -11.51
CA LEU A 77 11.52 10.25 -11.14
C LEU A 77 11.10 8.80 -11.43
N LEU A 78 9.88 8.44 -11.04
CA LEU A 78 9.32 7.12 -11.30
C LEU A 78 9.21 6.83 -12.80
N ALA A 79 8.64 7.75 -13.58
CA ALA A 79 8.54 7.60 -15.04
C ALA A 79 9.90 7.35 -15.68
N ARG A 80 10.92 8.12 -15.30
CA ARG A 80 12.30 7.94 -15.75
C ARG A 80 12.87 6.57 -15.36
N GLN A 81 12.67 6.15 -14.11
CA GLN A 81 13.24 4.89 -13.60
C GLN A 81 12.61 3.66 -14.25
N ILE A 82 11.30 3.71 -14.57
CA ILE A 82 10.58 2.57 -15.18
C ILE A 82 10.52 2.64 -16.71
N GLY A 83 11.14 3.65 -17.33
CA GLY A 83 11.28 3.76 -18.79
C GLY A 83 9.99 4.15 -19.53
N VAL A 84 9.13 4.97 -18.92
CA VAL A 84 7.89 5.49 -19.53
C VAL A 84 7.89 7.01 -19.61
N LYS A 85 7.02 7.60 -20.44
CA LYS A 85 6.99 9.06 -20.62
C LYS A 85 6.32 9.79 -19.46
N ARG A 86 5.27 9.19 -18.88
CA ARG A 86 4.53 9.82 -17.76
C ARG A 86 3.94 8.75 -16.86
N VAL A 87 3.89 9.05 -15.56
CA VAL A 87 3.09 8.31 -14.58
C VAL A 87 2.12 9.28 -13.90
N GLU A 88 0.89 8.85 -13.69
CA GLU A 88 -0.15 9.62 -13.00
C GLU A 88 -0.99 8.71 -12.11
N PRO A 89 -1.58 9.20 -11.00
CA PRO A 89 -2.55 8.42 -10.23
C PRO A 89 -3.74 7.99 -11.10
N CYS A 90 -4.24 6.77 -10.87
CA CYS A 90 -5.53 6.37 -11.44
C CYS A 90 -6.66 7.19 -10.81
N ASP A 91 -7.74 7.43 -11.56
CA ASP A 91 -8.98 7.90 -10.94
C ASP A 91 -9.52 6.83 -9.96
N PRO A 92 -10.28 7.22 -8.92
CA PRO A 92 -10.73 6.29 -7.89
C PRO A 92 -11.49 5.06 -8.43
N LYS A 93 -12.33 5.22 -9.47
CA LYS A 93 -13.10 4.09 -10.02
C LYS A 93 -12.19 3.11 -10.74
N THR A 94 -11.21 3.60 -11.49
CA THR A 94 -10.19 2.77 -12.14
C THR A 94 -9.31 2.06 -11.11
N ALA A 95 -8.87 2.76 -10.06
CA ALA A 95 -8.11 2.17 -8.96
C ALA A 95 -8.90 1.05 -8.25
N ASP A 96 -10.18 1.29 -7.95
CA ASP A 96 -11.06 0.31 -7.31
C ASP A 96 -11.28 -0.92 -8.20
N ARG A 97 -11.43 -0.72 -9.52
CA ARG A 97 -11.60 -1.81 -10.48
C ARG A 97 -10.36 -2.71 -10.56
N HIS A 98 -9.17 -2.12 -10.69
CA HIS A 98 -7.92 -2.89 -10.81
C HIS A 98 -7.52 -3.57 -9.50
N SER A 99 -7.63 -2.85 -8.38
CA SER A 99 -7.24 -3.41 -7.08
C SER A 99 -8.30 -4.35 -6.49
N GLY A 100 -9.59 -4.10 -6.73
CA GLY A 100 -10.68 -4.76 -6.01
C GLY A 100 -10.92 -4.21 -4.61
N TYR A 101 -10.22 -3.15 -4.21
CA TYR A 101 -10.36 -2.44 -2.94
C TYR A 101 -10.81 -1.01 -3.17
N GLN A 102 -11.50 -0.42 -2.20
CA GLN A 102 -11.84 1.01 -2.26
C GLN A 102 -10.63 1.88 -1.92
N VAL A 103 -10.43 3.00 -2.62
CA VAL A 103 -9.45 4.04 -2.24
C VAL A 103 -9.58 4.40 -0.75
N GLY A 104 -8.43 4.52 -0.07
CA GLY A 104 -8.32 4.66 1.39
C GLY A 104 -8.25 3.33 2.15
N GLY A 105 -8.61 2.22 1.48
CA GLY A 105 -8.54 0.85 1.97
C GLY A 105 -7.66 -0.08 1.12
N THR A 106 -6.94 0.46 0.13
CA THR A 106 -6.23 -0.31 -0.89
C THR A 106 -5.04 -1.07 -0.30
N SER A 107 -5.08 -2.40 -0.39
CA SER A 107 -3.95 -3.28 -0.11
C SER A 107 -3.21 -3.62 -1.40
N PRO A 108 -1.88 -3.84 -1.37
CA PRO A 108 -1.17 -4.37 -2.54
C PRO A 108 -1.34 -5.88 -2.68
N PHE A 109 -1.85 -6.56 -1.65
CA PHE A 109 -2.02 -8.00 -1.64
C PHE A 109 -3.38 -8.40 -2.22
N GLY A 110 -3.38 -9.40 -3.09
CA GLY A 110 -4.60 -10.00 -3.61
C GLY A 110 -5.44 -9.04 -4.46
N THR A 111 -4.78 -8.22 -5.27
CA THR A 111 -5.46 -7.34 -6.22
C THR A 111 -6.17 -8.14 -7.31
N LYS A 112 -7.26 -7.59 -7.86
CA LYS A 112 -8.01 -8.25 -8.95
C LYS A 112 -7.22 -8.37 -10.24
N ALA A 113 -6.52 -7.30 -10.63
CA ALA A 113 -5.61 -7.29 -11.76
C ALA A 113 -4.17 -7.50 -11.27
N ALA A 114 -3.39 -8.25 -12.04
CA ALA A 114 -1.95 -8.26 -11.90
C ALA A 114 -1.40 -6.89 -12.31
N MET A 115 -0.63 -6.26 -11.43
CA MET A 115 -0.01 -4.95 -11.64
C MET A 115 1.46 -5.05 -11.19
N PRO A 116 2.42 -4.51 -11.97
CA PRO A 116 3.79 -4.39 -11.48
C PRO A 116 3.80 -3.53 -10.22
N VAL A 117 4.56 -3.99 -9.22
CA VAL A 117 4.69 -3.31 -7.92
C VAL A 117 6.06 -2.64 -7.87
N TYR A 118 6.05 -1.33 -7.67
CA TYR A 118 7.25 -0.54 -7.37
C TYR A 118 7.24 -0.17 -5.91
N MET A 119 8.38 -0.28 -5.23
CA MET A 119 8.47 -0.01 -3.80
C MET A 119 9.64 0.94 -3.53
N GLU A 120 9.38 2.01 -2.79
CA GLU A 120 10.45 2.90 -2.31
C GLU A 120 11.49 2.07 -1.53
N ALA A 121 12.76 2.17 -1.93
CA ALA A 121 13.80 1.25 -1.49
C ALA A 121 14.01 1.29 0.03
N SER A 122 13.83 2.45 0.68
CA SER A 122 13.95 2.59 2.13
C SER A 122 12.88 1.84 2.93
N ILE A 123 11.76 1.43 2.31
CA ILE A 123 10.73 0.61 2.98
C ILE A 123 11.31 -0.75 3.42
N ALA A 124 12.22 -1.33 2.63
CA ALA A 124 12.85 -2.61 2.94
C ALA A 124 13.75 -2.56 4.19
N GLN A 125 14.13 -1.36 4.63
CA GLN A 125 15.01 -1.14 5.78
C GLN A 125 14.24 -0.91 7.09
N LEU A 126 12.90 -0.83 7.02
CA LEU A 126 12.09 -0.66 8.21
C LEU A 126 12.14 -1.91 9.10
N PRO A 127 12.19 -1.77 10.44
CA PRO A 127 12.07 -2.93 11.33
C PRO A 127 10.68 -3.58 11.22
N ARG A 128 9.66 -2.76 10.94
CA ARG A 128 8.27 -3.16 10.74
C ARG A 128 7.55 -2.07 9.95
N LEU A 129 6.61 -2.48 9.11
CA LEU A 129 5.72 -1.56 8.40
C LEU A 129 4.25 -1.86 8.68
N TYR A 130 3.40 -0.87 8.44
CA TYR A 130 1.95 -0.96 8.58
C TYR A 130 1.31 -0.57 7.25
N ILE A 131 0.55 -1.48 6.65
CA ILE A 131 -0.03 -1.29 5.32
C ILE A 131 -1.50 -1.68 5.33
N ASN A 132 -2.27 -1.14 4.39
CA ASN A 132 -3.70 -1.36 4.37
C ASN A 132 -4.05 -2.85 4.25
N GLY A 133 -4.90 -3.33 5.15
CA GLY A 133 -5.35 -4.72 5.19
C GLY A 133 -6.50 -5.01 4.23
N GLY A 134 -6.81 -4.12 3.28
CA GLY A 134 -7.87 -4.31 2.27
C GLY A 134 -9.25 -3.78 2.68
N LYS A 135 -9.31 -2.91 3.71
CA LYS A 135 -10.53 -2.21 4.13
C LYS A 135 -10.15 -0.89 4.81
N ARG A 136 -10.93 0.18 4.57
CA ARG A 136 -10.81 1.44 5.32
C ARG A 136 -10.87 1.19 6.83
N GLY A 137 -9.97 1.81 7.59
CA GLY A 137 -9.90 1.62 9.04
C GLY A 137 -9.22 0.33 9.47
N PHE A 138 -8.52 -0.38 8.57
CA PHE A 138 -7.84 -1.63 8.89
C PHE A 138 -6.45 -1.69 8.26
N LEU A 139 -5.42 -1.74 9.11
CA LEU A 139 -4.04 -2.01 8.70
C LEU A 139 -3.58 -3.39 9.19
N VAL A 140 -2.61 -3.95 8.49
CA VAL A 140 -1.79 -5.06 8.96
C VAL A 140 -0.36 -4.58 9.21
N GLY A 141 0.25 -5.03 10.30
CA GLY A 141 1.66 -4.78 10.61
C GLY A 141 2.50 -6.03 10.39
N LEU A 142 3.53 -5.96 9.56
CA LEU A 142 4.36 -7.10 9.12
C LEU A 142 5.80 -6.69 8.80
N ALA A 143 6.70 -7.65 8.58
CA ALA A 143 8.07 -7.37 8.20
C ALA A 143 8.16 -6.97 6.71
N PRO A 144 9.03 -6.03 6.32
CA PRO A 144 9.20 -5.69 4.90
C PRO A 144 9.65 -6.88 4.04
N ALA A 145 10.39 -7.82 4.62
CA ALA A 145 10.82 -9.04 3.93
C ALA A 145 9.63 -9.87 3.41
N ASP A 146 8.52 -9.93 4.16
CA ASP A 146 7.31 -10.64 3.73
C ASP A 146 6.63 -9.93 2.55
N VAL A 147 6.64 -8.59 2.56
CA VAL A 147 6.13 -7.79 1.43
C VAL A 147 6.95 -8.08 0.18
N VAL A 148 8.28 -8.10 0.31
CA VAL A 148 9.19 -8.42 -0.80
C VAL A 148 8.98 -9.85 -1.31
N ALA A 149 8.84 -10.81 -0.41
CA ALA A 149 8.65 -12.22 -0.76
C ALA A 149 7.33 -12.48 -1.51
N ILE A 150 6.24 -11.83 -1.10
CA ILE A 150 4.92 -12.03 -1.73
C ILE A 150 4.79 -11.24 -3.04
N LEU A 151 5.22 -9.97 -3.04
CA LEU A 151 4.94 -9.05 -4.15
C LEU A 151 6.04 -8.98 -5.20
N ALA A 152 7.25 -9.45 -4.87
CA ALA A 152 8.45 -9.30 -5.70
C ALA A 152 8.59 -7.89 -6.32
N PRO A 153 8.53 -6.81 -5.51
CA PRO A 153 8.48 -5.46 -6.03
C PRO A 153 9.82 -5.02 -6.62
N THR A 154 9.77 -4.19 -7.65
CA THR A 154 10.96 -3.50 -8.17
C THR A 154 11.30 -2.32 -7.25
N PRO A 155 12.50 -2.27 -6.65
CA PRO A 155 12.90 -1.15 -5.79
C PRO A 155 13.10 0.13 -6.61
N VAL A 156 12.59 1.25 -6.09
CA VAL A 156 12.70 2.58 -6.69
C VAL A 156 13.17 3.61 -5.65
N ASN A 157 13.79 4.71 -6.11
CA ASN A 157 14.19 5.82 -5.23
C ASN A 157 13.49 7.09 -5.73
N VAL A 158 12.24 7.25 -5.32
CA VAL A 158 11.31 8.25 -5.88
C VAL A 158 10.52 8.99 -4.80
N ALA A 159 10.86 8.81 -3.52
CA ALA A 159 10.32 9.60 -2.43
C ALA A 159 10.73 11.08 -2.57
N VAL A 160 9.74 11.99 -2.44
CA VAL A 160 9.94 13.44 -2.28
C VAL A 160 9.32 13.92 -0.98
#